data_AF-A0A1E3BJQ7-F1
#
_entry.id   AF-A0A1E3BJQ7-F1
#
_cell.length_a   1.000
_cell.length_b   1.000
_cell.length_c   1.000
_cell.angle_alpha   90.00
_cell.angle_beta   90.00
_cell.angle_gamma   90.00
#
_symmetry.space_group_name_H-M   'P 1'
#
loop_
_entity.id
_entity.type
_entity.pdbx_description
1 polymer ?
#
loop_
_entity_poly.entity_id
_entity_poly.type
_entity_poly.pdbx_seq_one_letter_code
_entity_poly.pdbx_strand_id
1 'polypeptide(L)' 'MMISTGDSGEEDRVLWVGFDSSQTLPEGTLTERQEKWIKRDIDLMEDFVGAMAKDHEEDRLNLAYSCYYGY' A
#
# COMPACT_ATOMS: atom_id res chain seq x y z
N MET A 1 10.33 9.79 -0.01
CA MET A 1 10.16 9.79 -1.48
C MET A 1 11.48 10.22 -2.11
N MET A 2 12.17 9.33 -2.83
CA MET A 2 13.16 9.75 -3.82
C MET A 2 12.50 9.58 -5.18
N ILE A 3 12.48 10.66 -5.96
CA ILE A 3 12.07 10.64 -7.36
C ILE A 3 13.36 10.41 -8.14
N SER A 4 13.47 9.27 -8.82
CA SER A 4 14.54 9.05 -9.80
C SER A 4 13.96 9.29 -11.18
N THR A 5 14.58 10.17 -11.95
CA THR A 5 14.24 10.38 -13.36
C THR A 5 14.75 9.22 -14.21
N GLY A 6 13.91 8.71 -15.13
CA GLY A 6 14.31 7.71 -16.12
C GLY A 6 15.23 8.28 -17.21
N ASP A 7 15.95 7.39 -17.90
CA ASP A 7 17.03 7.71 -18.86
C ASP A 7 16.57 8.48 -20.13
N SER A 8 15.26 8.67 -20.36
CA SER A 8 14.71 9.30 -21.57
C SER A 8 14.25 10.76 -21.40
N GLY A 9 14.31 11.34 -20.20
CA GLY A 9 13.75 12.67 -19.95
C GLY A 9 12.23 12.72 -19.88
N GLU A 10 11.55 11.57 -19.99
CA GLU A 10 10.20 11.37 -19.48
C GLU A 10 10.31 10.98 -18.00
N GLU A 11 9.55 11.66 -17.14
CA GLU A 11 9.49 11.33 -15.72
C GLU A 11 8.80 9.98 -15.53
N ASP A 12 9.54 8.87 -15.67
CA ASP A 12 9.09 7.56 -15.23
C ASP A 12 8.80 7.62 -13.72
N ARG A 13 7.53 7.81 -13.36
CA ARG A 13 7.11 7.91 -11.96
C ARG A 13 7.11 6.53 -11.33
N VAL A 14 8.26 6.13 -10.81
CA VAL A 14 8.38 4.88 -10.05
C VAL A 14 7.86 5.12 -8.63
N LEU A 15 6.74 4.49 -8.26
CA LEU A 15 6.28 4.42 -6.87
C LEU A 15 7.00 3.27 -6.14
N TRP A 16 7.81 3.62 -5.14
CA TRP A 16 8.35 2.64 -4.19
C TRP A 16 7.35 2.42 -3.07
N VAL A 17 6.72 1.24 -3.08
CA VAL A 17 5.73 0.77 -2.11
C VAL A 17 6.46 -0.01 -1.02
N GLY A 18 6.64 0.59 0.15
CA GLY A 18 7.16 -0.10 1.34
C GLY A 18 6.01 -0.45 2.28
N PHE A 19 5.68 -1.74 2.40
CA PHE A 19 4.84 -2.23 3.49
C PHE A 19 5.75 -2.74 4.62
N ASP A 20 6.29 -1.83 5.43
CA ASP A 20 7.22 -2.15 6.52
C ASP A 20 6.49 -2.60 7.80
N SER A 21 5.53 -3.51 7.68
CA SER A 21 4.89 -4.12 8.84
C SER A 21 4.84 -5.63 8.70
N SER A 22 5.85 -6.29 9.25
CA SER A 22 5.80 -7.71 9.57
C SER A 22 5.75 -7.85 11.09
N GLN A 23 4.68 -8.44 11.63
CA GLN A 23 4.59 -8.73 13.05
C GLN A 23 4.54 -10.24 13.29
N THR A 24 5.30 -10.71 14.28
CA THR A 24 5.21 -12.07 14.77
C THR A 24 4.02 -12.18 15.72
N LEU A 25 3.05 -13.02 15.37
CA LEU A 25 1.91 -13.33 16.24
C LEU A 25 2.26 -14.55 17.12
N PRO A 26 1.71 -14.62 18.35
CA PRO A 26 1.89 -15.81 19.18
C PRO A 26 1.23 -17.03 18.54
N GLU A 27 1.84 -18.20 18.73
CA GLU A 27 1.23 -19.48 18.37
C GLU A 27 0.10 -19.78 19.36
N GLY A 28 -1.12 -19.32 19.05
CA GLY A 28 -2.28 -19.45 19.93
C GLY A 28 -3.44 -18.55 19.51
N THR A 29 -4.44 -18.40 20.39
CA THR A 29 -5.58 -17.52 20.14
C THR A 29 -5.13 -16.06 20.12
N LEU A 30 -5.58 -15.33 19.11
CA LEU A 30 -5.34 -13.90 19.01
C LEU A 30 -6.16 -13.14 20.05
N THR A 31 -5.59 -12.06 20.56
CA THR A 31 -6.37 -11.09 21.33
C THR A 31 -7.30 -10.32 20.41
N GLU A 32 -8.44 -9.84 20.91
CA GLU A 32 -9.36 -8.99 20.14
C GLU A 32 -8.66 -7.79 19.49
N ARG A 33 -7.62 -7.25 20.15
CA ARG A 33 -6.82 -6.15 19.62
C ARG A 33 -6.01 -6.58 18.39
N GLN A 34 -5.40 -7.76 18.43
CA GLN A 34 -4.63 -8.31 17.30
C GLN A 34 -5.56 -8.64 16.13
N GLU A 35 -6.73 -9.22 16.38
CA GLU A 35 -7.72 -9.50 15.33
C GLU A 35 -8.21 -8.22 14.65
N LYS A 36 -8.54 -7.17 15.43
CA LYS A 36 -8.92 -5.86 14.88
C LYS A 36 -7.80 -5.23 14.06
N TRP A 37 -6.56 -5.37 14.52
CA TRP A 37 -5.40 -4.85 13.80
C TRP A 37 -5.17 -5.59 12.47
N ILE A 38 -5.15 -6.92 12.48
CA ILE A 38 -5.02 -7.75 11.27
C ILE A 38 -6.15 -7.44 10.28
N LYS A 39 -7.39 -7.33 10.76
CA LYS A 39 -8.52 -6.98 9.90
C LYS A 39 -8.31 -5.63 9.22
N ARG A 40 -7.88 -4.61 9.97
CA ARG A 40 -7.60 -3.28 9.40
C ARG A 40 -6.49 -3.34 8.35
N ASP A 41 -5.45 -4.12 8.59
CA ASP A 41 -4.35 -4.29 7.63
C ASP A 41 -4.83 -5.02 6.36
N ILE A 42 -5.68 -6.06 6.49
CA ILE A 42 -6.30 -6.75 5.35
C ILE A 42 -7.17 -5.78 4.55
N ASP A 43 -8.08 -5.06 5.22
CA ASP A 43 -9.00 -4.11 4.57
C ASP A 43 -8.19 -3.03 3.80
N LEU A 44 -7.12 -2.51 4.40
CA LEU A 44 -6.22 -1.54 3.75
C LEU A 44 -5.51 -2.12 2.52
N MET A 45 -5.06 -3.38 2.60
CA MET A 45 -4.38 -4.04 1.49
C MET A 45 -5.33 -4.34 0.33
N GLU A 46 -6.57 -4.73 0.62
CA GLU A 46 -7.61 -4.94 -0.41
C GLU A 46 -7.92 -3.62 -1.14
N ASP A 47 -8.11 -2.53 -0.39
CA ASP A 47 -8.33 -1.19 -0.96
C ASP A 47 -7.12 -0.73 -1.80
N PHE A 48 -5.91 -0.93 -1.29
CA PHE A 48 -4.68 -0.57 -2.00
C PHE A 48 -4.54 -1.31 -3.33
N VAL A 49 -4.74 -2.64 -3.34
CA VAL A 49 -4.64 -3.46 -4.56
C VAL A 49 -5.71 -3.03 -5.57
N GLY A 50 -6.94 -2.79 -5.12
CA GLY A 50 -8.02 -2.30 -5.98
C GLY A 50 -7.73 -0.91 -6.56
N ALA A 51 -7.15 -0.02 -5.77
CA ALA A 51 -6.76 1.32 -6.20
C ALA A 51 -5.59 1.29 -7.19
N MET A 52 -4.59 0.44 -6.98
CA MET A 52 -3.47 0.22 -7.90
C MET A 52 -3.93 -0.28 -9.27
N ALA A 53 -4.90 -1.21 -9.31
CA ALA A 53 -5.45 -1.72 -10.56
C ALA A 53 -6.11 -0.59 -11.38
N LYS A 54 -6.89 0.27 -10.72
CA LYS A 54 -7.53 1.44 -11.36
C LYS A 54 -6.51 2.49 -11.80
N ASP A 55 -5.54 2.80 -10.94
CA ASP A 55 -4.47 3.75 -11.25
C ASP A 55 -3.68 3.29 -12.50
N HIS A 56 -3.48 1.98 -12.67
CA HIS A 56 -2.87 1.40 -13.87
C HIS A 56 -3.78 1.51 -15.11
N GLU A 57 -5.10 1.27 -14.98
CA GLU A 57 -6.05 1.46 -16.09
C GLU A 57 -6.10 2.93 -16.57
N GLU A 58 -5.96 3.88 -15.64
CA GLU A 58 -6.03 5.31 -15.91
C GLU A 58 -4.67 5.96 -16.24
N ASP A 59 -3.58 5.19 -16.17
CA ASP A 59 -2.18 5.68 -16.27
C ASP A 59 -1.88 6.86 -15.33
N ARG A 60 -2.49 6.82 -14.13
CA ARG A 60 -2.43 7.88 -13.13
C ARG A 60 -2.40 7.30 -11.74
N LEU A 61 -1.40 7.70 -10.96
CA LEU A 61 -1.25 7.27 -9.57
C LEU A 61 -1.90 8.27 -8.61
N ASN A 62 -3.21 8.18 -8.39
CA ASN A 62 -3.96 9.07 -7.50
C ASN A 62 -4.79 8.34 -6.44
N LEU A 63 -5.33 7.16 -6.74
CA LEU A 63 -6.18 6.43 -5.82
C LEU A 63 -5.33 5.67 -4.79
N ALA A 64 -4.31 4.92 -5.23
CA ALA A 64 -3.46 4.13 -4.35
C ALA A 64 -2.65 5.02 -3.38
N TYR A 65 -2.34 6.24 -3.81
CA TYR A 65 -1.70 7.25 -2.96
C TYR A 65 -2.52 7.55 -1.70
N SER A 66 -3.85 7.58 -1.81
CA SER A 66 -4.74 7.90 -0.68
C SER A 66 -4.71 6.83 0.41
N CYS A 67 -4.45 5.57 0.06
CA CYS A 67 -4.29 4.48 1.02
C CYS A 67 -3.09 4.68 1.97
N TYR A 68 -2.07 5.44 1.54
CA TYR A 68 -0.89 5.74 2.38
C TYR A 68 -1.06 6.94 3.31
N TYR A 69 -1.81 7.95 2.88
CA TYR A 69 -1.87 9.26 3.56
C TYR A 69 -3.26 9.62 4.09
N GLY A 70 -4.27 8.79 3.84
CA GLY A 70 -5.65 8.97 4.30
C GLY A 70 -5.93 8.49 5.72
N TYR A 71 -4.91 7.99 6.43
CA TYR A 71 -5.02 7.44 7.79
C TYR A 71 -4.12 8.15 8.81
#